data_AF-A0A963WB37-F1
#
_entry.id   AF-A0A963WB37-F1
#
_cell.length_a   1.000
_cell.length_b   1.000
_cell.length_c   1.000
_cell.angle_alpha   90.00
_cell.angle_beta   90.00
_cell.angle_gamma   90.00
#
_symmetry.space_group_name_H-M   'P 1'
#
loop_
_entity.id
_entity.type
_entity.pdbx_description
1 polymer ?
#
loop_
_entity_poly.entity_id
_entity_poly.type
_entity_poly.pdbx_seq_one_letter_code
_entity_poly.pdbx_strand_id
1 'polypeptide(L)'
;MGTLASALAEAERIYRTMRALGERGDAKAKDDLIGERSRYGMQMLEVLQAIKTDPRLQSDPARKAEFERRFFTVRKMLADHQAKWRLDAISADQHGYLSSARALSLAQDDFYHWVATDFSRH
;
A
#
# COMPACT_ATOMS: atom_id res chain seq x y z
N MET A 1 19.15 2.84 7.06
CA MET A 1 17.72 2.56 7.27
C MET A 1 16.97 3.88 7.27
N GLY A 2 15.91 4.01 6.46
CA GLY A 2 15.07 5.22 6.44
C GLY A 2 14.19 5.34 7.68
N THR A 3 13.66 6.52 7.96
CA THR A 3 12.67 6.75 9.03
C THR A 3 11.31 6.19 8.63
N LEU A 4 10.44 5.92 9.60
CA LEU A 4 9.05 5.52 9.32
C LEU A 4 8.33 6.54 8.42
N ALA A 5 8.57 7.84 8.63
CA ALA A 5 8.02 8.90 7.79
C ALA A 5 8.48 8.75 6.32
N SER A 6 9.77 8.54 6.08
CA SER A 6 10.28 8.34 4.71
C SER A 6 9.75 7.06 4.07
N ALA A 7 9.61 5.98 4.85
CA ALA A 7 9.09 4.72 4.36
C ALA A 7 7.60 4.83 3.97
N LEU A 8 6.81 5.55 4.78
CA LEU A 8 5.40 5.83 4.50
C LEU A 8 5.23 6.74 3.29
N ALA A 9 6.03 7.80 3.16
CA ALA A 9 5.96 8.71 2.02
C ALA A 9 6.28 8.00 0.70
N GLU A 10 7.31 7.15 0.67
CA GLU A 10 7.63 6.36 -0.52
C GLU A 10 6.54 5.34 -0.84
N ALA A 11 5.97 4.70 0.17
CA ALA A 11 4.85 3.79 -0.01
C ALA A 11 3.62 4.50 -0.60
N GLU A 12 3.29 5.69 -0.07
CA GLU A 12 2.20 6.52 -0.58
C GLU A 12 2.45 6.94 -2.03
N ARG A 13 3.68 7.32 -2.39
CA ARG A 13 4.06 7.69 -3.75
C ARG A 13 3.87 6.52 -4.73
N ILE A 14 4.28 5.32 -4.34
CA ILE A 14 4.07 4.09 -5.14
C ILE A 14 2.58 3.82 -5.30
N TYR A 15 1.82 3.89 -4.21
CA TYR A 15 0.37 3.74 -4.22
C TYR A 15 -0.31 4.73 -5.20
N ARG A 16 0.03 6.01 -5.13
CA ARG A 16 -0.53 7.05 -6.02
C ARG A 16 -0.20 6.76 -7.49
N THR A 17 0.99 6.24 -7.77
CA THR A 17 1.37 5.77 -9.11
C THR A 17 0.48 4.61 -9.56
N MET A 18 0.29 3.58 -8.73
CA MET A 18 -0.58 2.45 -9.02
C MET A 18 -2.01 2.90 -9.34
N ARG A 19 -2.56 3.82 -8.55
CA ARG A 19 -3.89 4.39 -8.79
C ARG A 19 -3.99 5.08 -10.15
N ALA A 20 -3.04 5.95 -10.48
CA ALA A 20 -3.03 6.66 -11.76
C ALA A 20 -2.93 5.69 -12.95
N LEU A 21 -2.17 4.60 -12.81
CA LEU A 21 -2.11 3.53 -13.82
C LEU A 21 -3.44 2.78 -13.95
N GLY A 22 -4.09 2.46 -12.82
CA GLY A 22 -5.42 1.84 -12.79
C GLY A 22 -6.49 2.71 -13.46
N GLU A 23 -6.41 4.04 -13.29
CA GLU A 23 -7.33 5.01 -13.91
C GLU A 23 -7.10 5.16 -15.43
N ARG A 24 -5.85 5.02 -15.93
CA ARG A 24 -5.56 5.02 -17.37
C ARG A 24 -6.12 3.81 -18.12
N GLY A 25 -6.08 2.63 -17.49
CA GLY A 25 -6.74 1.41 -17.98
C GLY A 25 -6.24 0.78 -19.28
N ASP A 26 -5.18 1.32 -19.90
CA ASP A 26 -4.60 0.77 -21.13
C ASP A 26 -3.64 -0.43 -20.88
N ALA A 27 -3.27 -1.15 -21.95
CA ALA A 27 -2.44 -2.35 -21.86
C ALA A 27 -1.03 -2.06 -21.31
N LYS A 28 -0.48 -0.87 -21.57
CA LYS A 28 0.81 -0.44 -20.99
C LYS A 28 0.68 -0.20 -19.49
N ALA A 29 -0.43 0.40 -19.07
CA ALA A 29 -0.72 0.63 -17.66
C ALA A 29 -0.83 -0.67 -16.86
N LYS A 30 -1.28 -1.78 -17.46
CA LYS A 30 -1.32 -3.11 -16.83
C LYS A 30 0.07 -3.62 -16.43
N ASP A 31 1.04 -3.59 -17.35
CA ASP A 31 2.39 -4.10 -17.07
C ASP A 31 3.11 -3.22 -16.04
N ASP A 32 2.98 -1.90 -16.18
CA ASP A 32 3.50 -0.94 -15.19
C ASP A 32 2.87 -1.17 -13.81
N LEU A 33 1.57 -1.47 -13.73
CA LEU A 33 0.85 -1.73 -12.49
C LEU A 33 1.31 -3.02 -11.79
N ILE A 34 1.65 -4.07 -12.54
CA ILE A 34 2.22 -5.30 -11.98
C ILE A 34 3.58 -5.02 -11.33
N GLY A 35 4.40 -4.19 -11.97
CA GLY A 35 5.69 -3.75 -11.44
C GLY A 35 5.53 -2.94 -10.16
N GLU A 36 4.72 -1.89 -10.19
CA GLU A 36 4.49 -1.03 -9.03
C GLU A 36 3.83 -1.78 -7.86
N ARG A 37 2.93 -2.73 -8.12
CA ARG A 37 2.38 -3.62 -7.09
C ARG A 37 3.47 -4.40 -6.34
N SER A 38 4.47 -4.89 -7.07
CA SER A 38 5.58 -5.65 -6.48
C SER A 38 6.49 -4.73 -5.66
N ARG A 39 6.78 -3.53 -6.18
CA ARG A 39 7.51 -2.48 -5.48
C ARG A 39 6.80 -2.06 -4.18
N TYR A 40 5.48 -1.91 -4.22
CA TYR A 40 4.68 -1.59 -3.04
C TYR A 40 4.80 -2.69 -1.99
N GLY A 41 4.72 -3.96 -2.38
CA GLY A 41 4.91 -5.10 -1.47
C GLY A 41 6.26 -5.07 -0.76
N MET A 42 7.34 -4.76 -1.47
CA MET A 42 8.67 -4.58 -0.86
C MET A 42 8.70 -3.37 0.09
N GLN A 43 8.10 -2.26 -0.30
CA GLN A 43 8.03 -1.06 0.54
C GLN A 43 7.24 -1.29 1.84
N MET A 44 6.22 -2.16 1.83
CA MET A 44 5.52 -2.57 3.06
C MET A 44 6.44 -3.28 4.05
N LEU A 45 7.47 -3.99 3.58
CA LEU A 45 8.46 -4.62 4.47
C LEU A 45 9.35 -3.56 5.13
N GLU A 46 9.74 -2.51 4.39
CA GLU A 46 10.50 -1.38 4.94
C GLU A 46 9.70 -0.64 6.02
N VAL A 47 8.42 -0.36 5.76
CA VAL A 47 7.52 0.23 6.76
C VAL A 47 7.45 -0.67 8.01
N LEU A 48 7.33 -1.99 7.83
CA LEU A 48 7.29 -2.93 8.97
C LEU A 48 8.55 -2.89 9.84
N GLN A 49 9.73 -2.73 9.23
CA GLN A 49 10.97 -2.58 10.02
C GLN A 49 11.04 -1.23 10.71
N ALA A 50 10.63 -0.15 10.03
CA ALA A 50 10.65 1.19 10.59
C ALA A 50 9.69 1.38 11.78
N ILE A 51 8.55 0.66 11.81
CA ILE A 51 7.63 0.65 12.96
C ILE A 51 8.33 0.21 14.25
N LYS A 52 9.25 -0.76 14.17
CA LYS A 52 9.91 -1.36 15.34
C LYS A 52 10.83 -0.38 16.06
N THR A 53 11.29 0.65 15.37
CA THR A 53 12.29 1.61 15.86
C THR A 53 11.76 3.04 15.93
N ASP A 54 10.54 3.32 15.44
CA ASP A 54 9.95 4.67 15.48
C ASP A 54 9.67 5.11 16.93
N PRO A 55 10.29 6.21 17.41
CA PRO A 55 10.15 6.64 18.80
C PRO A 55 8.71 6.98 19.21
N ARG A 56 7.90 7.54 18.30
CA ARG A 56 6.51 7.92 18.59
C ARG A 56 5.66 6.70 18.85
N LEU A 57 5.94 5.60 18.15
CA LEU A 57 5.27 4.31 18.37
C LEU A 57 5.78 3.57 19.61
N GLN A 58 7.05 3.77 20.00
CA GLN A 58 7.55 3.17 21.25
C GLN A 58 7.03 3.91 22.50
N SER A 59 6.77 5.21 22.41
CA SER A 59 6.29 6.01 23.53
C SER A 59 4.77 5.96 23.74
N ASP A 60 4.00 5.49 22.75
CA ASP A 60 2.54 5.43 22.79
C ASP A 60 2.02 4.06 22.29
N PRO A 61 1.82 3.08 23.20
CA PRO A 61 1.35 1.74 22.86
C PRO A 61 -0.04 1.71 22.20
N ALA A 62 -0.92 2.65 22.53
CA ALA A 62 -2.25 2.73 21.94
C ALA A 62 -2.15 3.17 20.47
N ARG A 63 -1.33 4.18 20.19
CA ARG A 63 -1.02 4.61 18.82
C ARG A 63 -0.35 3.51 18.02
N LYS A 64 0.56 2.75 18.62
CA LYS A 64 1.20 1.59 17.97
C LYS A 64 0.19 0.51 17.61
N ALA A 65 -0.70 0.13 18.53
CA ALA A 65 -1.73 -0.85 18.25
C ALA A 65 -2.67 -0.39 17.12
N GLU A 66 -3.06 0.88 17.09
CA GLU A 66 -3.88 1.45 16.03
C GLU A 66 -3.16 1.43 14.67
N PHE A 67 -1.89 1.84 14.65
CA PHE A 67 -1.05 1.80 13.46
C PHE A 67 -0.93 0.37 12.92
N GLU A 68 -0.54 -0.58 13.77
CA GLU A 68 -0.35 -1.98 13.39
C GLU A 68 -1.64 -2.60 12.86
N ARG A 69 -2.79 -2.30 13.48
CA ARG A 69 -4.10 -2.75 13.03
C ARG A 69 -4.42 -2.26 11.62
N ARG A 70 -4.31 -0.94 11.38
CA ARG A 70 -4.60 -0.36 10.06
C ARG A 70 -3.61 -0.84 8.99
N PHE A 71 -2.33 -0.89 9.35
CA PHE A 71 -1.28 -1.36 8.45
C PHE A 71 -1.44 -2.84 8.09
N PHE A 72 -1.86 -3.68 9.04
CA PHE A 72 -2.20 -5.07 8.79
C PHE A 72 -3.34 -5.20 7.78
N THR A 73 -4.41 -4.39 7.89
CA THR A 73 -5.51 -4.39 6.93
C THR A 73 -5.02 -4.13 5.51
N VAL A 74 -4.20 -3.09 5.31
CA VAL A 74 -3.62 -2.77 3.99
C VAL A 74 -2.78 -3.93 3.46
N ARG A 75 -1.90 -4.51 4.29
CA ARG A 75 -1.05 -5.63 3.91
C ARG A 75 -1.84 -6.88 3.55
N LYS A 76 -2.90 -7.18 4.31
CA LYS A 76 -3.78 -8.32 4.04
C LYS A 76 -4.48 -8.16 2.70
N MET A 77 -5.07 -6.98 2.44
CA MET A 77 -5.72 -6.70 1.17
C MET A 77 -4.75 -6.79 -0.02
N LEU A 78 -3.51 -6.29 0.15
CA LEU A 78 -2.48 -6.44 -0.88
C LEU A 78 -2.14 -7.91 -1.14
N ALA A 79 -1.95 -8.71 -0.08
CA ALA A 79 -1.64 -10.14 -0.19
C ALA A 79 -2.78 -10.91 -0.86
N ASP A 80 -4.03 -10.68 -0.45
CA ASP A 80 -5.21 -11.28 -1.05
C ASP A 80 -5.33 -10.90 -2.53
N HIS A 81 -5.06 -9.63 -2.86
CA HIS A 81 -5.03 -9.14 -4.23
C HIS A 81 -3.94 -9.81 -5.07
N GLN A 82 -2.73 -9.97 -4.53
CA GLN A 82 -1.62 -10.65 -5.19
C GLN A 82 -1.89 -12.15 -5.39
N ALA A 83 -2.52 -12.80 -4.42
CA ALA A 83 -2.90 -14.20 -4.50
C ALA A 83 -3.96 -14.45 -5.58
N LYS A 84 -4.96 -13.56 -5.67
CA LYS A 84 -6.00 -13.62 -6.70
C LYS A 84 -5.47 -13.34 -8.10
N TRP A 85 -4.64 -12.31 -8.25
CA TRP A 85 -4.21 -11.80 -9.56
C TRP A 85 -2.79 -12.25 -9.92
N ARG A 86 -2.65 -13.53 -10.25
CA ARG A 86 -1.45 -14.11 -10.89
C ARG A 86 -1.44 -13.77 -12.38
N LEU A 87 -0.29 -13.87 -13.05
CA LEU A 87 -0.12 -13.45 -14.45
C LEU A 87 -1.17 -14.06 -15.40
N ASP A 88 -1.47 -15.35 -15.24
CA ASP A 88 -2.48 -16.04 -16.07
C ASP A 88 -3.88 -15.48 -15.85
N ALA A 89 -4.26 -15.24 -14.57
CA ALA A 89 -5.56 -14.66 -14.21
C ALA A 89 -5.69 -13.21 -14.71
N ILE A 90 -4.61 -12.41 -14.65
CA ILE A 90 -4.59 -11.05 -15.19
C ILE A 90 -4.75 -11.07 -16.72
N SER A 91 -4.10 -12.03 -17.38
CA SER A 91 -4.18 -12.16 -18.84
C SER A 91 -5.57 -12.60 -19.30
N ALA A 92 -6.25 -13.43 -18.51
CA ALA A 92 -7.61 -13.87 -18.76
C ALA A 92 -8.68 -12.79 -18.48
N ASP A 93 -8.46 -11.90 -17.51
CA ASP A 93 -9.40 -10.84 -17.13
C ASP A 93 -8.67 -9.54 -16.74
N GLN A 94 -8.21 -8.81 -17.75
CA GLN A 94 -7.53 -7.52 -17.55
C GLN A 94 -8.46 -6.47 -16.89
N HIS A 95 -9.73 -6.42 -17.30
CA HIS A 95 -10.67 -5.43 -16.78
C HIS A 95 -10.98 -5.68 -15.30
N GLY A 96 -11.18 -6.95 -14.90
CA GLY A 96 -11.35 -7.33 -13.50
C GLY A 96 -10.11 -7.04 -12.67
N TYR A 97 -8.90 -7.24 -13.21
CA TYR A 97 -7.66 -6.86 -12.52
C TYR A 97 -7.61 -5.35 -12.23
N LEU A 98 -7.88 -4.52 -13.24
CA LEU A 98 -7.87 -3.06 -13.09
C LEU A 98 -8.94 -2.57 -12.10
N SER A 99 -10.16 -3.13 -12.18
CA SER A 99 -11.24 -2.83 -11.23
C SER A 99 -10.88 -3.21 -9.79
N SER A 100 -10.25 -4.39 -9.61
CA SER A 100 -9.78 -4.85 -8.31
C SER A 100 -8.64 -3.98 -7.76
N ALA A 101 -7.73 -3.50 -8.61
CA ALA A 101 -6.67 -2.59 -8.20
C ALA A 101 -7.23 -1.23 -7.74
N ARG A 102 -8.32 -0.76 -8.35
CA ARG A 102 -9.06 0.42 -7.88
C ARG A 102 -9.68 0.21 -6.49
N ALA A 103 -10.25 -0.96 -6.22
CA ALA A 103 -10.79 -1.27 -4.89
C ALA A 103 -9.70 -1.31 -3.82
N LEU A 104 -8.53 -1.90 -4.13
CA LEU A 104 -7.35 -1.85 -3.26
C LEU A 104 -6.92 -0.41 -2.97
N SER A 105 -6.99 0.47 -3.99
CA SER A 105 -6.61 1.87 -3.88
C SER A 105 -7.45 2.68 -2.88
N LEU A 106 -8.73 2.32 -2.69
CA LEU A 106 -9.62 2.96 -1.72
C LEU A 106 -9.22 2.62 -0.28
N ALA A 107 -8.86 1.37 0.00
CA ALA A 107 -8.39 1.00 1.34
C ALA A 107 -7.02 1.59 1.67
N GLN A 108 -6.18 1.79 0.66
CA GLN A 108 -4.91 2.50 0.80
C GLN A 108 -5.14 3.99 1.09
N ASP A 109 -6.11 4.64 0.44
CA ASP A 109 -6.50 6.02 0.73
C ASP A 109 -6.85 6.23 2.20
N ASP A 110 -7.71 5.38 2.76
CA ASP A 110 -8.14 5.49 4.17
C ASP A 110 -6.95 5.41 5.14
N PHE A 111 -5.98 4.53 4.85
CA PHE A 111 -4.77 4.41 5.64
C PHE A 111 -3.88 5.66 5.53
N TYR A 112 -3.58 6.12 4.32
CA TYR A 112 -2.70 7.27 4.11
C TYR A 112 -3.34 8.60 4.57
N HIS A 113 -4.67 8.71 4.47
CA HIS A 113 -5.40 9.85 5.04
C HIS A 113 -5.24 9.91 6.56
N TRP A 114 -5.43 8.78 7.25
CA TRP A 114 -5.19 8.68 8.69
C TRP A 114 -3.72 8.97 9.06
N VAL A 115 -2.77 8.47 8.26
CA VAL A 115 -1.33 8.78 8.47
C VAL A 115 -1.07 10.28 8.39
N ALA A 116 -1.65 10.97 7.40
CA ALA A 116 -1.43 12.40 7.20
C ALA A 116 -2.13 13.28 8.24
N THR A 117 -3.27 12.84 8.77
CA THR A 117 -4.11 13.67 9.65
C THR A 117 -3.93 13.35 11.13
N ASP A 118 -3.97 12.08 11.52
CA ASP A 118 -3.99 11.67 12.91
C ASP A 118 -2.60 11.22 13.40
N PHE A 119 -1.85 10.51 12.56
CA PHE A 119 -0.52 10.02 12.93
C PHE A 119 0.56 11.11 12.88
N SER A 120 0.46 12.04 11.91
CA SER A 120 1.48 13.08 11.68
C SER A 120 1.32 14.32 12.58
N ARG A 121 0.20 14.45 13.31
CA ARG A 121 -0.12 15.66 14.10
C ARG A 121 0.53 15.75 15.49
N HIS A 122 1.38 14.81 15.88
CA HIS A 122 1.99 14.74 17.22
C HIS A 122 3.30 13.95 17.17
#